data_AF-A0A967ILL3-F1
#
_entry.id   AF-A0A967ILL3-F1
#
_cell.length_a   1.000
_cell.length_b   1.000
_cell.length_c   1.000
_cell.angle_alpha   90.00
_cell.angle_beta   90.00
_cell.angle_gamma   90.00
#
_symmetry.space_group_name_H-M   'P 1'
#
loop_
_entity.id
_entity.type
_entity.pdbx_description
1 polymer ?
#
loop_
_entity_poly.entity_id
_entity_poly.type
_entity_poly.pdbx_seq_one_letter_code
_entity_poly.pdbx_strand_id
1 'polypeptide(L)'
;MGTIEPNSPYYINIYDCSAVVDINSLEATTTISSIGGLVGRALGANIYNCYATGSIHINAGNNRERIGGLCGRFGATAGTYGETMEYCYSTIDVAGTTWIGGLVGQYYG
;
A
#
# COMPACT_ATOMS: atom_id res chain seq x y z
N MET A 1 -5.33 22.67 11.90
CA MET A 1 -4.50 22.48 10.69
C MET A 1 -3.12 22.10 11.20
N GLY A 2 -2.90 20.80 11.45
CA GLY A 2 -1.65 20.31 12.01
C GLY A 2 -0.62 20.23 10.90
N THR A 3 0.47 20.98 11.02
CA THR A 3 1.62 20.84 10.14
C THR A 3 2.35 19.56 10.53
N ILE A 4 2.38 18.60 9.61
CA ILE A 4 3.19 17.38 9.70
C ILE A 4 4.65 17.81 9.86
N GLU A 5 5.28 17.50 11.00
CA GLU A 5 6.71 17.76 11.15
C GLU A 5 7.50 16.76 10.28
N PRO A 6 8.32 17.22 9.31
CA PRO A 6 8.94 16.33 8.33
C PRO A 6 10.01 15.39 8.90
N ASN A 7 10.38 15.53 10.18
CA ASN A 7 11.66 15.07 10.72
C ASN A 7 11.57 14.27 12.04
N SER A 8 10.42 13.69 12.40
CA SER A 8 10.41 12.72 13.50
C SER A 8 11.11 11.43 13.03
N PRO A 9 12.21 10.99 13.67
CA PRO A 9 13.14 9.99 13.15
C PRO A 9 12.58 8.55 13.05
N TYR A 10 11.29 8.36 13.32
CA TYR A 10 10.62 7.07 13.35
C TYR A 10 9.63 6.85 12.18
N TYR A 11 9.37 7.86 11.34
CA TYR A 11 8.39 7.75 10.26
C TYR A 11 9.05 7.65 8.89
N ILE A 12 8.69 6.61 8.14
CA ILE A 12 8.96 6.54 6.71
C ILE A 12 7.96 7.49 6.04
N ASN A 13 8.47 8.42 5.24
CA ASN A 13 7.70 9.47 4.60
C ASN A 13 7.68 9.24 3.09
N ILE A 14 6.49 9.12 2.50
CA ILE A 14 6.27 8.96 1.06
C ILE A 14 5.40 10.14 0.62
N TYR A 15 6.04 11.13 0.01
CA TYR A 15 5.42 12.38 -0.43
C TYR A 15 5.53 12.52 -1.94
N ASP A 16 4.45 13.01 -2.58
CA ASP A 16 4.45 13.44 -3.98
C ASP A 16 4.93 12.37 -4.98
N CYS A 17 4.71 11.11 -4.65
CA CYS A 17 5.14 9.98 -5.45
C CYS A 17 4.01 9.47 -6.35
N SER A 18 4.37 9.02 -7.56
CA SER A 18 3.42 8.36 -8.44
C SER A 18 4.01 7.16 -9.16
N ALA A 19 3.15 6.19 -9.48
CA ALA A 19 3.54 4.99 -10.20
C ALA A 19 2.52 4.64 -11.30
N VAL A 20 3.05 4.14 -12.42
CA VAL A 20 2.28 3.41 -13.44
C VAL A 20 2.70 1.95 -13.34
N VAL A 21 1.73 1.07 -13.16
CA VAL A 21 1.96 -0.32 -12.75
C VAL A 21 1.32 -1.26 -13.74
N ASP A 22 2.04 -2.28 -14.14
CA ASP A 22 1.54 -3.34 -15.02
C ASP A 22 1.99 -4.70 -14.47
N ILE A 23 1.16 -5.28 -13.61
CA ILE A 23 1.40 -6.59 -12.98
C ILE A 23 0.27 -7.53 -13.38
N ASN A 24 0.46 -8.37 -14.40
CA ASN A 24 -0.63 -9.23 -14.92
C ASN A 24 -0.39 -10.75 -14.80
N SER A 25 0.69 -11.19 -14.12
CA SER A 25 1.02 -12.63 -14.04
C SER A 25 1.90 -12.99 -12.84
N LEU A 26 1.52 -12.53 -11.65
CA LEU A 26 2.20 -13.02 -10.46
C LEU A 26 1.57 -14.34 -9.99
N GLU A 27 2.35 -15.41 -10.11
CA GLU A 27 2.10 -16.65 -9.38
C GLU A 27 2.65 -16.45 -7.96
N ALA A 28 1.80 -16.15 -6.99
CA ALA A 28 2.26 -15.95 -5.62
C ALA A 28 2.83 -17.27 -5.07
N THR A 29 4.15 -17.32 -4.90
CA THR A 29 4.81 -18.35 -4.11
C THR A 29 4.27 -18.28 -2.68
N THR A 30 4.30 -19.39 -1.93
CA THR A 30 3.65 -19.65 -0.63
C THR A 30 3.94 -18.67 0.53
N THR A 31 4.63 -17.56 0.27
CA THR A 31 4.95 -16.48 1.18
C THR A 31 3.91 -15.36 1.16
N ILE A 32 3.70 -14.72 2.31
CA ILE A 32 2.85 -13.53 2.45
C ILE A 32 3.31 -12.45 1.47
N SER A 33 2.50 -12.12 0.46
CA SER A 33 2.76 -11.00 -0.45
C SER A 33 1.93 -9.79 -0.03
N SER A 34 2.59 -8.63 0.11
CA SER A 34 1.92 -7.34 0.23
C SER A 34 2.24 -6.55 -1.03
N ILE A 35 1.23 -6.34 -1.86
CA ILE A 35 1.35 -5.81 -3.22
C ILE A 35 0.59 -4.50 -3.24
N GLY A 36 1.31 -3.42 -3.49
CA GLY A 36 0.71 -2.11 -3.75
C GLY A 36 1.29 -1.56 -5.03
N GLY A 37 0.51 -0.78 -5.75
CA GLY A 37 1.00 -0.14 -6.97
C GLY A 37 2.15 0.83 -6.72
N LEU A 38 2.18 1.47 -5.56
CA LEU A 38 3.30 2.30 -5.12
C LEU A 38 4.06 1.69 -3.94
N VAL A 39 3.33 1.08 -2.99
CA VAL A 39 3.92 0.64 -1.72
C VAL A 39 3.48 -0.78 -1.37
N GLY A 40 4.42 -1.71 -1.25
CA GLY A 40 4.09 -3.07 -0.78
C GLY A 40 3.61 -3.09 0.67
N ARG A 41 4.40 -2.53 1.59
CA ARG A 41 4.09 -2.49 3.03
C ARG A 41 4.59 -1.18 3.66
N ALA A 42 3.66 -0.42 4.22
CA ALA A 42 3.92 0.81 4.97
C ALA A 42 3.40 0.64 6.40
N LEU A 43 4.31 0.37 7.34
CA LEU A 43 3.98 0.34 8.77
C LEU A 43 4.62 1.51 9.51
N GLY A 44 3.82 2.32 10.21
CA GLY A 44 4.27 3.54 10.86
C GLY A 44 4.78 4.59 9.87
N ALA A 45 4.15 4.67 8.69
CA ALA A 45 4.59 5.54 7.61
C ALA A 45 3.52 6.58 7.27
N ASN A 46 3.95 7.76 6.83
CA ASN A 46 3.07 8.78 6.30
C ASN A 46 3.12 8.75 4.78
N ILE A 47 1.97 8.60 4.14
CA ILE A 47 1.81 8.59 2.69
C ILE A 47 0.92 9.77 2.34
N TYR A 48 1.44 10.71 1.55
CA TYR A 48 0.74 11.95 1.29
C TYR A 48 0.92 12.38 -0.15
N ASN A 49 -0.19 12.82 -0.77
CA ASN A 49 -0.25 13.25 -2.16
C ASN A 49 0.38 12.23 -3.13
N CYS A 50 0.08 10.95 -2.91
CA CYS A 50 0.62 9.86 -3.72
C CYS A 50 -0.47 9.19 -4.54
N TYR A 51 -0.13 8.74 -5.75
CA TYR A 51 -1.09 8.05 -6.58
C TYR A 51 -0.51 6.95 -7.45
N ALA A 52 -1.35 5.98 -7.82
CA ALA A 52 -0.95 4.89 -8.69
C ALA A 52 -2.02 4.61 -9.75
N THR A 53 -1.59 4.23 -10.95
CA THR A 53 -2.44 3.94 -12.11
C THR A 53 -1.97 2.66 -12.81
N GLY A 54 -2.84 2.01 -13.60
CA GLY A 54 -2.50 0.78 -14.33
C GLY A 54 -3.27 -0.46 -13.88
N SER A 55 -2.64 -1.64 -13.85
CA SER A 55 -3.28 -2.91 -13.50
C SER A 55 -2.44 -3.79 -12.56
N ILE A 56 -3.13 -4.48 -11.65
CA ILE A 56 -2.57 -5.50 -10.77
C ILE A 56 -3.53 -6.70 -10.76
N HIS A 57 -3.18 -7.76 -11.48
CA HIS A 57 -3.92 -9.01 -11.55
C HIS A 57 -3.03 -10.16 -11.03
N ILE A 58 -3.45 -10.77 -9.92
CA ILE A 58 -2.76 -11.87 -9.26
C ILE A 58 -3.61 -13.13 -9.39
N ASN A 59 -3.09 -14.16 -10.06
CA ASN A 59 -3.86 -15.36 -10.42
C ASN A 59 -3.71 -16.50 -9.40
N ALA A 60 -2.54 -16.62 -8.76
CA ALA A 60 -2.36 -17.57 -7.67
C ALA A 60 -2.45 -16.84 -6.34
N GLY A 61 -3.36 -17.36 -5.52
CA GLY A 61 -3.70 -16.85 -4.21
C GLY A 61 -3.25 -17.76 -3.10
N ASN A 62 -2.28 -17.37 -2.28
CA ASN A 62 -2.23 -17.92 -0.93
C ASN A 62 -3.22 -17.16 -0.04
N ASN A 63 -3.71 -17.78 1.04
CA ASN A 63 -4.72 -17.20 1.93
C ASN A 63 -4.23 -15.96 2.73
N ARG A 64 -3.13 -15.31 2.33
CA ARG A 64 -2.44 -14.26 3.08
C ARG A 64 -2.04 -13.06 2.21
N GLU A 65 -2.51 -12.92 0.99
CA GLU A 65 -2.13 -11.82 0.08
C GLU A 65 -2.88 -10.54 0.40
N ARG A 66 -2.17 -9.41 0.39
CA ARG A 66 -2.76 -8.08 0.59
C ARG A 66 -2.45 -7.22 -0.60
N ILE A 67 -3.46 -6.98 -1.42
CA ILE A 67 -3.34 -6.29 -2.70
C ILE A 67 -4.12 -4.98 -2.59
N GLY A 68 -3.38 -3.87 -2.65
CA GLY A 68 -3.96 -2.54 -2.71
C GLY A 68 -3.59 -1.85 -4.00
N GLY A 69 -4.47 -1.02 -4.52
CA GLY A 69 -4.12 -0.19 -5.68
C GLY A 69 -2.93 0.73 -5.37
N LEU A 70 -2.92 1.43 -4.24
CA LEU A 70 -1.76 2.24 -3.83
C LEU A 70 -0.82 1.49 -2.87
N CYS A 71 -1.39 0.86 -1.83
CA CYS A 71 -0.62 0.23 -0.75
C CYS A 71 -1.13 -1.18 -0.40
N GLY A 72 -0.26 -2.18 -0.41
CA GLY A 72 -0.64 -3.55 -0.06
C GLY A 72 -1.04 -3.70 1.40
N ARG A 73 -0.15 -3.31 2.31
CA ARG A 73 -0.42 -3.28 3.76
C ARG A 73 -0.05 -1.95 4.37
N PHE A 74 -1.01 -1.29 5.00
CA PHE A 74 -0.84 -0.03 5.72
C PHE A 74 -1.14 -0.21 7.21
N GLY A 75 -0.53 0.59 8.10
CA GLY A 75 -0.95 0.69 9.50
C GLY A 75 0.19 0.86 10.49
N ALA A 76 -0.02 0.55 11.77
CA ALA A 76 0.95 0.77 12.83
C ALA A 76 1.99 -0.36 12.97
N THR A 77 3.14 -0.03 13.56
CA THR A 77 4.07 -0.98 14.17
C THR A 77 4.22 -0.68 15.67
N ALA A 78 4.75 -1.63 16.44
CA ALA A 78 4.98 -1.43 17.87
C ALA A 78 5.86 -0.19 18.11
N GLY A 79 5.31 0.80 18.82
CA GLY A 79 6.01 2.05 19.14
C GLY A 79 5.82 3.20 18.14
N THR A 80 5.05 3.01 17.05
CA THR A 80 4.66 4.10 16.14
C THR A 80 3.21 4.50 16.38
N TYR A 81 2.92 5.80 16.34
CA TYR A 81 1.57 6.33 16.50
C TYR A 81 1.32 7.43 15.47
N GLY A 82 0.22 7.35 14.73
CA GLY A 82 -0.22 8.44 13.85
C GLY A 82 0.29 8.34 12.42
N GLU A 83 0.39 7.12 11.89
CA GLU A 83 0.49 6.89 10.45
C GLU A 83 -0.70 7.53 9.72
N THR A 84 -0.41 8.23 8.63
CA THR A 84 -1.45 8.87 7.81
C THR A 84 -1.36 8.45 6.34
N MET A 85 -2.52 8.39 5.69
CA MET A 85 -2.63 8.28 4.24
C MET A 85 -3.59 9.36 3.75
N GLU A 86 -3.04 10.46 3.25
CA GLU A 86 -3.79 11.68 2.96
C GLU A 86 -3.58 12.13 1.51
N TYR A 87 -4.62 12.67 0.87
CA TYR A 87 -4.56 13.13 -0.53
C TYR A 87 -4.08 12.05 -1.51
N CYS A 88 -4.32 10.79 -1.17
CA CYS A 88 -3.85 9.64 -1.92
C CYS A 88 -4.99 9.03 -2.72
N TYR A 89 -4.71 8.59 -3.95
CA TYR A 89 -5.70 7.91 -4.77
C TYR A 89 -5.07 6.80 -5.62
N SER A 90 -5.91 5.89 -6.11
CA SER A 90 -5.50 4.86 -7.04
C SER A 90 -6.58 4.70 -8.09
N THR A 91 -6.17 4.62 -9.35
CA THR A 91 -7.03 4.21 -10.48
C THR A 91 -6.64 2.84 -11.02
N ILE A 92 -5.81 2.10 -10.27
CA ILE A 92 -5.39 0.76 -10.67
C ILE A 92 -6.59 -0.18 -10.70
N ASP A 93 -6.68 -0.95 -11.78
CA ASP A 93 -7.55 -2.11 -11.84
C ASP A 93 -6.93 -3.27 -11.05
N VAL A 94 -7.56 -3.66 -9.95
CA VAL A 94 -7.02 -4.65 -9.01
C VAL A 94 -7.85 -5.93 -9.04
N ALA A 95 -7.20 -7.06 -9.32
CA ALA A 95 -7.77 -8.40 -9.23
C ALA A 95 -6.84 -9.33 -8.46
N GLY A 96 -7.42 -10.24 -7.67
CA GLY A 96 -6.70 -11.15 -6.79
C GLY A 96 -7.65 -12.08 -6.03
N THR A 97 -7.18 -12.71 -4.96
CA THR A 97 -7.91 -13.83 -4.32
C THR A 97 -8.29 -13.63 -2.86
N THR A 98 -7.53 -12.86 -2.07
CA THR A 98 -7.68 -12.85 -0.59
C THR A 98 -8.05 -11.49 -0.01
N TRP A 99 -7.09 -10.57 0.18
CA TRP A 99 -7.36 -9.24 0.74
C TRP A 99 -7.11 -8.19 -0.34
N ILE A 100 -8.19 -7.69 -0.94
CA ILE A 100 -8.13 -6.77 -2.07
C ILE A 100 -8.82 -5.46 -1.70
N GLY A 101 -8.15 -4.34 -1.95
CA GLY A 101 -8.76 -3.02 -1.83
C GLY A 101 -8.30 -2.07 -2.93
N GLY A 102 -9.19 -1.19 -3.37
CA GLY A 102 -8.89 -0.24 -4.45
C GLY A 102 -7.78 0.75 -4.09
N LEU A 103 -7.61 1.08 -2.80
CA LEU A 103 -6.52 1.93 -2.31
C LEU A 103 -5.54 1.16 -1.42
N VAL A 104 -6.06 0.47 -0.39
CA VAL A 104 -5.28 -0.30 0.58
C VAL A 104 -5.80 -1.73 0.65
N GLY A 105 -4.91 -2.74 0.56
CA GLY A 105 -5.29 -4.15 0.63
C GLY A 105 -5.60 -4.64 2.05
N GLN A 106 -4.79 -4.21 3.03
CA GLN A 106 -5.02 -4.47 4.44
C GLN A 106 -4.56 -3.28 5.29
N TYR A 107 -5.43 -2.86 6.21
CA TYR A 107 -5.04 -1.99 7.31
C TYR A 107 -4.71 -2.82 8.57
N TYR A 108 -3.68 -2.45 9.32
CA TYR A 108 -3.26 -3.09 10.55
C TYR A 108 -2.97 -2.05 11.63
N GLY A 109 -3.91 -1.83 12.55
CA GLY A 109 -3.76 -0.93 13.70
C GLY A 109 -3.47 -1.65 15.01
#